data_AF-A0A2V2FMS6-F1
#
_entry.id   AF-A0A2V2FMS6-F1
#
_cell.length_a   1.000
_cell.length_b   1.000
_cell.length_c   1.000
_cell.angle_alpha   90.00
_cell.angle_beta   90.00
_cell.angle_gamma   90.00
#
_symmetry.space_group_name_H-M   'P 1'
#
loop_
_entity.id
_entity.type
_entity.pdbx_description
1 polymer ?
#
loop_
_entity_poly.entity_id
_entity_poly.type
_entity_poly.pdbx_seq_one_letter_code
_entity_poly.pdbx_strand_id
1 'polypeptide(L)'
;MQLYVYDSLLGGFSRFSLHRAAPLPYTDGAPVLLHDFLGSTTTETVWTDRELLSAFGVLAAQFGAPITVCGGFRRVLPGRSLCTSPRCAGLMLDVGAGLCAPERERLRRLAVQSGLFETVLPEYVAPTWVGLQKRVAPVCAPGCPFPELRPGNSNSCVFALQDALAVHGFPPDCGLTGRFCAATERALRAFCRARRTPYAGIADAGIWRAL
;
A
#
# COMPACT_ATOMS: atom_id res chain seq x y z
N MET A 1 -5.34 13.64 -10.90
CA MET A 1 -4.51 13.00 -9.85
C MET A 1 -3.45 12.16 -10.51
N GLN A 2 -2.27 12.08 -9.90
CA GLN A 2 -1.17 11.23 -10.35
C GLN A 2 -1.19 9.90 -9.61
N LEU A 3 -1.37 8.80 -10.34
CA LEU A 3 -1.30 7.45 -9.81
C LEU A 3 0.02 6.80 -10.25
N TYR A 4 0.71 6.20 -9.29
CA TYR A 4 1.89 5.38 -9.51
C TYR A 4 1.56 3.91 -9.22
N VAL A 5 1.74 3.03 -10.19
CA VAL A 5 1.52 1.59 -10.02
C VAL A 5 2.86 0.88 -10.12
N TYR A 6 3.29 0.24 -9.02
CA TYR A 6 4.48 -0.59 -9.03
C TYR A 6 4.21 -1.87 -9.83
N ASP A 7 5.15 -2.24 -10.69
CA ASP A 7 5.14 -3.48 -11.45
C ASP A 7 6.47 -4.22 -11.21
N SER A 8 6.39 -5.38 -10.55
CA SER A 8 7.53 -6.21 -10.21
C SER A 8 8.26 -6.74 -11.46
N LEU A 9 7.54 -6.95 -12.57
CA LEU A 9 8.11 -7.40 -13.84
C LEU A 9 8.96 -6.29 -14.50
N LEU A 10 8.57 -5.02 -14.30
CA LEU A 10 9.32 -3.86 -14.78
C LEU A 10 10.37 -3.37 -13.77
N GLY A 11 10.30 -3.82 -12.51
CA GLY A 11 11.15 -3.36 -11.42
C GLY A 11 10.97 -1.87 -11.08
N GLY A 12 9.79 -1.30 -11.36
CA GLY A 12 9.54 0.14 -11.27
C GLY A 12 8.07 0.53 -11.37
N PHE A 13 7.81 1.84 -11.42
CA PHE A 13 6.46 2.40 -11.43
C PHE A 13 6.04 2.86 -12.82
N SER A 14 4.82 2.49 -13.20
CA SER A 14 4.09 3.16 -14.27
C SER A 14 3.28 4.33 -13.71
N ARG A 15 3.24 5.45 -14.45
CA ARG A 15 2.57 6.68 -14.02
C ARG A 15 1.34 6.95 -14.88
N PHE A 16 0.23 7.28 -14.23
CA PHE A 16 -1.05 7.56 -14.86
C PHE A 16 -1.64 8.88 -14.37
N SER A 17 -2.17 9.68 -15.30
CA SER A 17 -2.95 10.87 -15.00
C SER A 17 -4.43 10.53 -15.06
N LEU A 18 -5.10 10.46 -13.91
CA LEU A 18 -6.48 10.01 -13.80
C LEU A 18 -7.40 11.08 -13.19
N HIS A 19 -8.66 11.08 -13.62
CA HIS A 19 -9.75 11.78 -12.95
C HIS A 19 -10.32 10.89 -11.83
N ARG A 20 -10.99 11.46 -10.81
CA ARG A 20 -11.44 10.71 -9.61
C ARG A 20 -12.43 9.57 -9.91
N ALA A 21 -13.22 9.69 -10.98
CA ALA A 21 -14.17 8.66 -11.39
C ALA A 21 -13.54 7.60 -12.33
N ALA A 22 -12.25 7.72 -12.68
CA ALA A 22 -11.60 6.76 -13.55
C ALA A 22 -11.45 5.40 -12.83
N PRO A 23 -11.60 4.27 -13.53
CA PRO A 23 -11.08 3.00 -13.06
C PRO A 23 -9.55 3.05 -12.96
N LEU A 24 -8.98 2.34 -11.99
CA LEU A 24 -7.55 2.08 -11.91
C LEU A 24 -7.12 1.22 -13.11
N PRO A 25 -5.87 1.36 -13.59
CA PRO A 25 -5.33 0.46 -14.60
C PRO A 25 -5.24 -0.98 -14.06
N TYR A 26 -5.26 -1.96 -14.96
CA TYR A 26 -5.19 -3.40 -14.64
C TYR A 26 -6.39 -3.95 -13.86
N THR A 27 -7.53 -3.25 -13.87
CA THR A 27 -8.76 -3.69 -13.20
C THR A 27 -9.91 -3.96 -14.17
N ASP A 28 -9.62 -4.34 -15.42
CA ASP A 28 -10.65 -4.51 -16.46
C ASP A 28 -11.71 -5.56 -16.10
N GLY A 29 -11.32 -6.63 -15.40
CA GLY A 29 -12.25 -7.68 -14.94
C GLY A 29 -13.04 -7.35 -13.68
N ALA A 30 -12.61 -6.33 -12.91
CA ALA A 30 -13.23 -5.92 -11.66
C ALA A 30 -12.90 -4.44 -11.37
N PRO A 31 -13.66 -3.49 -11.94
CA PRO A 31 -13.31 -2.08 -11.89
C PRO A 31 -13.12 -1.56 -10.46
N VAL A 32 -11.95 -1.00 -10.19
CA VAL A 32 -11.68 -0.26 -8.95
C VAL A 32 -11.67 1.22 -9.30
N LEU A 33 -12.66 1.99 -8.85
CA LEU A 33 -12.68 3.42 -9.11
C LEU A 33 -11.67 4.13 -8.22
N LEU A 34 -10.97 5.13 -8.76
CA LEU A 34 -9.96 5.87 -8.02
C LEU A 34 -10.54 6.51 -6.75
N HIS A 35 -11.75 7.06 -6.80
CA HIS A 35 -12.39 7.64 -5.62
C HIS A 35 -12.68 6.62 -4.52
N ASP A 36 -13.15 5.42 -4.87
CA ASP A 36 -13.41 4.33 -3.92
C ASP A 36 -12.11 3.84 -3.28
N PHE A 37 -11.04 3.71 -4.08
CA PHE A 37 -9.73 3.32 -3.59
C PHE A 37 -9.16 4.32 -2.58
N LEU A 38 -9.44 5.61 -2.77
CA LEU A 38 -8.96 6.69 -1.91
C LEU A 38 -9.79 6.88 -0.64
N GLY A 39 -11.08 6.53 -0.69
CA GLY A 39 -12.05 6.92 0.32
C GLY A 39 -12.00 8.43 0.58
N SER A 40 -11.70 8.82 1.83
CA SER A 40 -11.60 10.22 2.24
C SER A 40 -10.26 10.89 1.91
N THR A 41 -9.32 10.21 1.23
CA THR A 41 -7.99 10.75 0.94
C THR A 41 -8.05 11.86 -0.12
N THR A 42 -7.41 13.00 0.14
CA THR A 42 -7.45 14.21 -0.72
C THR A 42 -6.14 14.51 -1.45
N THR A 43 -5.18 13.59 -1.44
CA THR A 43 -3.81 13.82 -1.91
C THR A 43 -3.68 13.71 -3.41
N GLU A 44 -2.94 14.62 -4.06
CA GLU A 44 -2.81 14.60 -5.53
C GLU A 44 -1.99 13.42 -6.08
N THR A 45 -1.11 12.87 -5.25
CA THR A 45 -0.27 11.71 -5.54
C THR A 45 -0.77 10.48 -4.78
N VAL A 46 -0.89 9.37 -5.50
CA VAL A 46 -1.43 8.08 -5.03
C VAL A 46 -0.54 6.98 -5.58
N TRP A 47 -0.34 5.91 -4.83
CA TRP A 47 0.38 4.74 -5.34
C TRP A 47 -0.26 3.44 -4.90
N THR A 48 0.02 2.39 -5.66
CA THR A 48 -0.44 1.02 -5.41
C THR A 48 0.48 0.02 -6.08
N ASP A 49 0.16 -1.26 -5.94
CA ASP A 49 0.89 -2.39 -6.49
C ASP A 49 0.05 -3.14 -7.53
N ARG A 50 0.64 -3.47 -8.68
CA ARG A 50 -0.04 -4.19 -9.75
C ARG A 50 -0.52 -5.57 -9.32
N GLU A 51 0.23 -6.27 -8.46
CA GLU A 51 -0.14 -7.60 -7.98
C GLU A 51 -1.39 -7.53 -7.09
N LEU A 52 -1.56 -6.46 -6.30
CA LEU A 52 -2.78 -6.23 -5.52
C LEU A 52 -4.01 -6.09 -6.42
N LEU A 53 -3.92 -5.25 -7.45
CA LEU A 53 -5.01 -5.02 -8.40
C LEU A 53 -5.34 -6.30 -9.19
N SER A 54 -4.31 -7.01 -9.64
CA SER A 54 -4.46 -8.25 -10.40
C SER A 54 -5.08 -9.36 -9.53
N ALA A 55 -4.61 -9.52 -8.29
CA ALA A 55 -5.15 -10.48 -7.34
C ALA A 55 -6.62 -10.21 -7.03
N PHE A 56 -7.01 -8.94 -6.89
CA PHE A 56 -8.41 -8.57 -6.71
C PHE A 56 -9.26 -8.93 -7.94
N GLY A 57 -8.76 -8.68 -9.15
CA GLY A 57 -9.43 -9.11 -10.39
C GLY A 57 -9.69 -10.61 -10.44
N VAL A 58 -8.71 -11.43 -10.06
CA VAL A 58 -8.86 -12.89 -9.99
C VAL A 58 -9.89 -13.29 -8.92
N LEU A 59 -9.82 -12.69 -7.72
CA LEU A 59 -10.78 -12.96 -6.64
C LEU A 59 -12.22 -12.62 -7.06
N ALA A 60 -12.42 -11.48 -7.70
CA ALA A 60 -13.72 -11.04 -8.17
C ALA A 60 -14.30 -11.99 -9.23
N ALA A 61 -13.47 -12.45 -10.17
CA ALA A 61 -13.85 -13.46 -11.15
C ALA A 61 -14.27 -14.78 -10.48
N GLN A 62 -13.53 -15.24 -9.46
CA GLN A 62 -13.88 -16.45 -8.69
C GLN A 62 -15.15 -16.28 -7.87
N PHE A 63 -15.40 -15.09 -7.34
CA PHE A 63 -16.59 -14.82 -6.53
C PHE A 63 -17.87 -14.87 -7.37
N GLY A 64 -17.79 -14.43 -8.63
CA GLY A 64 -18.85 -14.54 -9.64
C GLY A 64 -19.98 -13.52 -9.48
N ALA A 65 -19.78 -12.48 -8.68
CA ALA A 65 -20.75 -11.41 -8.45
C ALA A 65 -20.03 -10.06 -8.27
N PRO A 66 -20.72 -8.92 -8.47
CA PRO A 66 -20.12 -7.60 -8.27
C PRO A 66 -19.58 -7.42 -6.84
N ILE A 67 -18.36 -6.90 -6.72
CA ILE A 67 -17.74 -6.57 -5.44
C ILE A 67 -17.42 -5.08 -5.44
N THR A 68 -18.05 -4.33 -4.54
CA THR A 68 -17.74 -2.90 -4.37
C THR A 68 -16.40 -2.73 -3.66
N VAL A 69 -15.62 -1.72 -4.06
CA VAL A 69 -14.47 -1.24 -3.30
C VAL A 69 -14.93 -0.06 -2.45
N CYS A 70 -14.49 0.03 -1.19
CA CYS A 70 -14.86 1.12 -0.29
C CYS A 70 -13.65 1.78 0.40
N GLY A 71 -12.44 1.33 0.07
CA GLY A 71 -11.22 1.93 0.59
C GLY A 71 -9.98 1.16 0.17
N GLY A 72 -8.83 1.76 0.44
CA GLY A 72 -7.55 1.14 0.17
C GLY A 72 -6.42 2.04 0.64
N PHE A 73 -5.98 2.93 -0.24
CA PHE A 73 -4.86 3.83 -0.01
C PHE A 73 -5.15 4.90 1.04
N ARG A 74 -4.18 5.13 1.93
CA ARG A 74 -4.18 6.26 2.84
C ARG A 74 -2.76 6.82 2.95
N ARG A 75 -2.58 8.05 2.48
CA ARG A 75 -1.29 8.75 2.63
C ARG A 75 -1.05 9.11 4.09
N VAL A 76 0.22 9.17 4.44
CA VAL A 76 0.72 9.74 5.69
C VAL A 76 0.42 11.24 5.70
N LEU A 77 0.01 11.76 6.85
CA LEU A 77 -0.20 13.20 7.06
C LEU A 77 0.88 13.74 8.02
N PRO A 78 1.31 15.01 7.86
CA PRO A 78 2.22 15.65 8.82
C PRO A 78 1.74 15.48 10.26
N GLY A 79 2.65 15.08 11.16
CA GLY A 79 2.38 14.89 12.57
C GLY A 79 1.70 13.57 12.95
N ARG A 80 1.48 12.64 12.01
CA ARG A 80 1.01 11.27 12.29
C ARG A 80 2.10 10.25 11.99
N SER A 81 2.35 9.31 12.91
CA SER A 81 3.31 8.23 12.67
C SER A 81 2.86 7.33 11.52
N LEU A 82 3.81 6.97 10.67
CA LEU A 82 3.63 6.05 9.55
C LEU A 82 3.21 4.63 9.96
N CYS A 83 3.54 4.23 11.17
CA CYS A 83 3.60 2.83 11.57
C CYS A 83 2.25 2.19 11.92
N THR A 84 1.13 2.65 11.36
CA THR A 84 -0.19 2.12 11.75
C THR A 84 -0.88 1.28 10.67
N SER A 85 -0.46 1.32 9.40
CA SER A 85 -1.17 0.55 8.37
C SER A 85 -0.40 0.32 7.06
N PRO A 86 -0.47 -0.88 6.44
CA PRO A 86 0.06 -1.15 5.09
C PRO A 86 -0.62 -0.31 3.98
N ARG A 87 -1.71 0.39 4.30
CA ARG A 87 -2.43 1.28 3.37
C ARG A 87 -1.60 2.43 2.83
N CYS A 88 -0.63 2.92 3.60
CA CYS A 88 0.27 3.97 3.11
C CYS A 88 1.31 3.42 2.13
N ALA A 89 1.49 2.11 2.05
CA ALA A 89 2.24 1.48 0.95
C ALA A 89 1.35 1.16 -0.27
N GLY A 90 0.05 1.46 -0.24
CA GLY A 90 -0.86 1.10 -1.34
C GLY A 90 -1.01 -0.42 -1.51
N LEU A 91 -0.87 -1.18 -0.42
CA LEU A 91 -0.89 -2.65 -0.42
C LEU A 91 -2.18 -3.24 0.14
N MET A 92 -3.26 -2.45 0.20
CA MET A 92 -4.52 -2.88 0.80
C MET A 92 -5.74 -2.42 0.01
N LEU A 93 -6.77 -3.26 -0.05
CA LEU A 93 -8.10 -2.96 -0.56
C LEU A 93 -9.16 -3.38 0.45
N ASP A 94 -10.16 -2.53 0.67
CA ASP A 94 -11.37 -2.86 1.41
C ASP A 94 -12.51 -3.05 0.42
N VAL A 95 -13.16 -4.21 0.49
CA VAL A 95 -14.11 -4.64 -0.53
C VAL A 95 -15.38 -5.25 0.07
N GLY A 96 -16.45 -5.34 -0.72
CA GLY A 96 -17.67 -6.06 -0.35
C GLY A 96 -18.52 -5.38 0.73
N ALA A 97 -18.38 -4.06 0.91
CA ALA A 97 -19.18 -3.32 1.89
C ALA A 97 -20.68 -3.28 1.54
N GLY A 98 -21.02 -3.42 0.26
CA GLY A 98 -22.41 -3.52 -0.20
C GLY A 98 -23.03 -4.92 -0.08
N LEU A 99 -22.23 -5.94 0.24
CA LEU A 99 -22.72 -7.33 0.37
C LEU A 99 -23.44 -7.53 1.70
N CYS A 100 -24.42 -8.44 1.74
CA CYS A 100 -25.00 -8.87 3.01
C CYS A 100 -23.99 -9.69 3.83
N ALA A 101 -24.22 -9.85 5.15
CA ALA A 101 -23.26 -10.52 6.03
C ALA A 101 -22.87 -11.96 5.57
N PRO A 102 -23.81 -12.83 5.15
CA PRO A 102 -23.48 -14.15 4.61
C PRO A 102 -22.60 -14.11 3.35
N GLU A 103 -22.89 -13.20 2.40
CA GLU A 103 -22.10 -13.06 1.17
C GLU A 103 -20.71 -12.47 1.44
N ARG A 104 -20.61 -11.53 2.39
CA ARG A 104 -19.33 -10.97 2.81
C ARG A 104 -18.45 -12.02 3.46
N GLU A 105 -19.02 -12.92 4.25
CA GLU A 105 -18.29 -14.04 4.82
C GLU A 105 -17.90 -15.09 3.76
N ARG A 106 -18.77 -15.36 2.78
CA ARG A 106 -18.40 -16.15 1.59
C ARG A 106 -17.20 -15.54 0.86
N LEU A 107 -17.21 -14.22 0.64
CA LEU A 107 -16.10 -13.50 0.02
C LEU A 107 -14.81 -13.61 0.86
N ARG A 108 -14.90 -13.43 2.18
CA ARG A 108 -13.75 -13.55 3.09
C ARG A 108 -13.13 -14.94 3.04
N ARG A 109 -13.95 -15.99 3.11
CA ARG A 109 -13.48 -17.39 3.02
C ARG A 109 -12.84 -17.68 1.67
N LEU A 110 -13.45 -17.21 0.58
CA LEU A 110 -12.89 -17.34 -0.76
C LEU A 110 -11.52 -16.66 -0.84
N ALA A 111 -11.39 -15.44 -0.33
CA ALA A 111 -10.12 -14.72 -0.31
C ALA A 111 -9.03 -15.49 0.46
N VAL A 112 -9.37 -16.06 1.62
CA VAL A 112 -8.44 -16.91 2.40
C VAL A 112 -8.07 -18.18 1.64
N GLN A 113 -9.06 -18.89 1.08
CA GLN A 113 -8.84 -20.15 0.36
C GLN A 113 -8.07 -19.96 -0.95
N SER A 114 -8.19 -18.80 -1.59
CA SER A 114 -7.52 -18.50 -2.86
C SER A 114 -5.99 -18.46 -2.75
N GLY A 115 -5.44 -18.14 -1.57
CA GLY A 115 -4.01 -17.92 -1.38
C GLY A 115 -3.45 -16.69 -2.09
N LEU A 116 -4.29 -15.83 -2.67
CA LEU A 116 -3.86 -14.66 -3.46
C LEU A 116 -3.29 -13.52 -2.60
N PHE A 117 -3.66 -13.48 -1.32
CA PHE A 117 -3.34 -12.40 -0.38
C PHE A 117 -2.57 -12.93 0.81
N GLU A 118 -1.51 -12.24 1.24
CA GLU A 118 -0.73 -12.63 2.42
C GLU A 118 -1.50 -12.39 3.72
N THR A 119 -2.50 -11.51 3.72
CA THR A 119 -3.38 -11.30 4.86
C THR A 119 -4.78 -10.93 4.37
N VAL A 120 -5.79 -11.59 4.94
CA VAL A 120 -7.19 -11.20 4.84
C VAL A 120 -7.66 -10.83 6.24
N LEU A 121 -8.23 -9.64 6.41
CA LEU A 121 -8.67 -9.18 7.72
C LEU A 121 -9.82 -10.05 8.26
N PRO A 122 -9.72 -10.50 9.52
CA PRO A 122 -10.80 -11.27 10.13
C PRO A 122 -12.02 -10.39 10.38
N GLU A 123 -13.19 -11.02 10.49
CA GLU A 123 -14.48 -10.34 10.63
C GLU A 123 -14.52 -9.36 11.81
N TYR A 124 -13.94 -9.70 12.96
CA TYR A 124 -13.95 -8.81 14.13
C TYR A 124 -13.14 -7.51 13.93
N VAL A 125 -12.20 -7.48 12.97
CA VAL A 125 -11.45 -6.27 12.59
C VAL A 125 -12.19 -5.50 11.50
N ALA A 126 -12.77 -6.21 10.55
CA ALA A 126 -13.49 -5.66 9.40
C ALA A 126 -14.88 -6.31 9.32
N PRO A 127 -15.84 -5.87 10.15
CA PRO A 127 -17.16 -6.50 10.19
C PRO A 127 -17.99 -6.09 8.98
N THR A 128 -17.84 -4.86 8.51
CA THR A 128 -18.63 -4.27 7.42
C THR A 128 -17.98 -4.31 6.04
N TRP A 129 -16.77 -4.86 5.91
CA TRP A 129 -16.04 -5.06 4.64
C TRP A 129 -15.08 -6.25 4.74
N VAL A 130 -14.45 -6.65 3.64
CA VAL A 130 -13.34 -7.62 3.61
C VAL A 130 -12.07 -6.86 3.27
N GLY A 131 -11.09 -6.88 4.19
CA GLY A 131 -9.79 -6.24 3.97
C GLY A 131 -8.80 -7.22 3.34
N LEU A 132 -8.33 -6.90 2.14
CA LEU A 132 -7.38 -7.69 1.37
C LEU A 132 -6.02 -7.00 1.40
N GLN A 133 -4.97 -7.72 1.76
CA GLN A 133 -3.62 -7.15 1.87
C GLN A 133 -2.61 -7.98 1.10
N LYS A 134 -1.83 -7.29 0.25
CA LYS A 134 -0.60 -7.80 -0.34
C LYS A 134 0.62 -7.48 0.51
N ARG A 135 1.71 -8.22 0.31
CA ARG A 135 3.00 -7.94 0.93
C ARG A 135 4.13 -8.15 -0.07
N VAL A 136 5.03 -7.17 -0.17
CA VAL A 136 6.18 -7.20 -1.09
C VAL A 136 7.39 -7.97 -0.54
N ALA A 137 7.46 -8.17 0.78
CA ALA A 137 8.49 -8.94 1.48
C ALA A 137 8.07 -9.23 2.94
N PRO A 138 8.66 -10.23 3.63
CA PRO A 138 8.36 -10.49 5.04
C PRO A 138 8.47 -9.23 5.92
N VAL A 139 7.61 -9.12 6.93
CA VAL A 139 7.63 -7.98 7.87
C VAL A 139 8.90 -8.00 8.71
N CYS A 140 9.45 -6.82 9.01
CA CYS A 140 10.69 -6.70 9.77
C CYS A 140 10.54 -7.07 11.25
N ALA A 141 9.35 -6.89 11.84
CA ALA A 141 9.08 -7.25 13.23
C ALA A 141 7.57 -7.42 13.49
N PRO A 142 7.18 -8.17 14.55
CA PRO A 142 5.81 -8.19 15.03
C PRO A 142 5.26 -6.77 15.27
N GLY A 143 4.03 -6.53 14.80
CA GLY A 143 3.36 -5.23 14.90
C GLY A 143 3.86 -4.14 13.94
N CYS A 144 4.85 -4.42 13.08
CA CYS A 144 5.23 -3.53 11.98
C CYS A 144 4.72 -4.10 10.65
N PRO A 145 3.92 -3.35 9.87
CA PRO A 145 3.39 -3.87 8.60
C PRO A 145 4.40 -3.82 7.45
N PHE A 146 5.61 -3.27 7.66
CA PHE A 146 6.60 -3.03 6.63
C PHE A 146 7.76 -4.04 6.68
N PRO A 147 8.38 -4.34 5.53
CA PRO A 147 9.60 -5.13 5.47
C PRO A 147 10.83 -4.31 5.85
N GLU A 148 11.95 -4.99 6.07
CA GLU A 148 13.25 -4.31 6.06
C GLU A 148 13.56 -3.84 4.64
N LEU A 149 14.02 -2.59 4.51
CA LEU A 149 14.46 -2.06 3.22
C LEU A 149 15.95 -1.77 3.24
N ARG A 150 16.64 -2.19 2.19
CA ARG A 150 18.07 -1.94 1.96
C ARG A 150 18.32 -1.27 0.61
N PRO A 151 19.46 -0.60 0.43
CA PRO A 151 19.88 -0.10 -0.87
C PRO A 151 19.70 -1.14 -1.98
N GLY A 152 19.15 -0.71 -3.12
CA GLY A 152 18.82 -1.57 -4.26
C GLY A 152 17.39 -2.11 -4.26
N ASN A 153 16.66 -2.11 -3.12
CA ASN A 153 15.24 -2.47 -3.15
C ASN A 153 14.43 -1.49 -4.00
N SER A 154 13.47 -2.01 -4.74
CA SER A 154 12.53 -1.24 -5.56
C SER A 154 11.15 -1.81 -5.35
N ASN A 155 10.23 -1.07 -4.70
CA ASN A 155 8.85 -1.49 -4.43
C ASN A 155 8.00 -0.34 -3.83
N SER A 156 6.72 -0.60 -3.63
CA SER A 156 5.74 0.30 -3.00
C SER A 156 6.06 0.70 -1.56
N CYS A 157 6.73 -0.15 -0.77
CA CYS A 157 7.20 0.22 0.57
C CYS A 157 8.34 1.25 0.52
N VAL A 158 9.26 1.15 -0.45
CA VAL A 158 10.28 2.19 -0.64
C VAL A 158 9.64 3.52 -1.05
N PHE A 159 8.60 3.48 -1.88
CA PHE A 159 7.87 4.70 -2.26
C PHE A 159 7.24 5.35 -1.02
N ALA A 160 6.63 4.55 -0.16
CA ALA A 160 6.10 5.01 1.13
C ALA A 160 7.20 5.55 2.05
N LEU A 161 8.39 4.93 2.09
CA LEU A 161 9.55 5.45 2.84
C LEU A 161 9.99 6.83 2.35
N GLN A 162 10.03 7.04 1.03
CA GLN A 162 10.42 8.34 0.47
C GLN A 162 9.39 9.42 0.80
N ASP A 163 8.10 9.10 0.71
CA ASP A 163 7.01 10.01 1.10
C ASP A 163 7.06 10.34 2.59
N ALA A 164 7.29 9.33 3.42
CA ALA A 164 7.48 9.47 4.86
C ALA A 164 8.60 10.44 5.21
N LEU A 165 9.77 10.24 4.61
CA LEU A 165 10.93 11.09 4.82
C LEU A 165 10.63 12.54 4.42
N ALA A 166 9.94 12.75 3.29
CA ALA A 166 9.51 14.08 2.86
C ALA A 166 8.55 14.74 3.85
N VAL A 167 7.55 14.00 4.36
CA VAL A 167 6.61 14.49 5.38
C VAL A 167 7.32 14.89 6.67
N HIS A 168 8.43 14.23 7.02
CA HIS A 168 9.24 14.53 8.19
C HIS A 168 10.30 15.62 7.97
N GLY A 169 10.31 16.26 6.79
CA GLY A 169 11.25 17.34 6.46
C GLY A 169 12.60 16.87 5.92
N PHE A 170 12.72 15.60 5.53
CA PHE A 170 13.91 15.01 4.92
C PHE A 170 13.62 14.46 3.52
N PRO A 171 13.12 15.28 2.57
CA PRO A 171 12.79 14.78 1.23
C PRO A 171 14.04 14.24 0.52
N PRO A 172 14.00 13.02 -0.04
CA PRO A 172 15.08 12.54 -0.90
C PRO A 172 15.19 13.39 -2.18
N ASP A 173 16.40 13.74 -2.58
CA ASP A 173 16.66 14.53 -3.81
C ASP A 173 16.11 13.87 -5.08
N CYS A 174 15.98 12.54 -5.08
CA CYS A 174 15.43 11.78 -6.20
C CYS A 174 13.89 11.85 -6.29
N GLY A 175 13.22 12.43 -5.30
CA GLY A 175 11.76 12.39 -5.18
C GLY A 175 11.22 10.99 -4.93
N LEU A 176 9.94 10.79 -5.27
CA LEU A 176 9.22 9.52 -5.10
C LEU A 176 9.44 8.61 -6.31
N THR A 177 10.42 7.73 -6.21
CA THR A 177 10.80 6.77 -7.27
C THR A 177 10.45 5.34 -6.93
N GLY A 178 10.24 5.07 -5.63
CA GLY A 178 10.12 3.73 -5.07
C GLY A 178 11.38 2.87 -5.22
N ARG A 179 12.54 3.48 -5.47
CA ARG A 179 13.86 2.83 -5.50
C ARG A 179 14.73 3.34 -4.35
N PHE A 180 15.29 2.41 -3.58
CA PHE A 180 16.18 2.72 -2.47
C PHE A 180 17.56 2.99 -3.05
N CYS A 181 17.75 4.22 -3.54
CA CYS A 181 19.00 4.70 -4.12
C CYS A 181 19.81 5.51 -3.10
N ALA A 182 21.01 5.95 -3.50
CA ALA A 182 21.89 6.76 -2.67
C ALA A 182 21.22 8.05 -2.14
N ALA A 183 20.30 8.67 -2.89
CA ALA A 183 19.57 9.85 -2.41
C ALA A 183 18.57 9.50 -1.30
N THR A 184 17.88 8.35 -1.40
CA THR A 184 17.00 7.85 -0.34
C THR A 184 17.81 7.49 0.91
N GLU A 185 18.99 6.88 0.73
CA GLU A 185 19.88 6.55 1.83
C GLU A 185 20.37 7.80 2.58
N ARG A 186 20.78 8.85 1.85
CA ARG A 186 21.20 10.13 2.45
C ARG A 186 20.09 10.77 3.27
N ALA A 187 18.87 10.82 2.71
CA ALA A 187 17.70 11.36 3.40
C ALA A 187 17.36 10.57 4.67
N LEU A 188 17.38 9.24 4.58
CA LEU A 188 17.13 8.35 5.72
C LEU A 188 18.17 8.55 6.83
N ARG A 189 19.45 8.63 6.46
CA ARG A 189 20.55 8.87 7.40
C ARG A 189 20.41 10.23 8.09
N ALA A 190 20.03 11.28 7.35
CA ALA A 190 19.79 12.61 7.91
C ALA A 190 18.62 12.60 8.90
N PHE A 191 17.52 11.92 8.56
CA PHE A 191 16.38 11.71 9.44
C PHE A 191 16.79 10.99 10.73
N CYS A 192 17.52 9.87 10.62
CA CYS A 192 17.96 9.09 11.77
C CYS A 192 18.87 9.92 12.69
N ARG A 193 19.80 10.71 12.14
CA ARG A 193 20.65 11.63 12.90
C ARG A 193 19.82 12.67 13.67
N ALA A 194 18.82 13.26 13.03
CA ALA A 194 17.97 14.27 13.66
C ALA A 194 17.08 13.67 14.78
N ARG A 195 16.62 12.43 14.61
CA ARG A 195 15.79 11.71 15.58
C ARG A 195 16.57 10.93 16.64
N ARG A 196 17.92 10.90 16.54
CA ARG A 196 18.80 10.08 17.37
C ARG A 196 18.45 8.59 17.31
N THR A 197 17.96 8.14 16.16
CA THR A 197 17.65 6.73 15.88
C THR A 197 18.89 6.06 15.30
N PRO A 198 19.30 4.88 15.78
CA PRO A 198 20.39 4.11 15.17
C PRO A 198 20.10 3.79 13.70
N TYR A 199 21.10 3.92 12.83
CA TYR A 199 21.00 3.56 11.41
C TYR A 199 22.15 2.62 11.03
N ALA A 200 21.80 1.38 10.67
CA ALA A 200 22.75 0.33 10.30
C ALA A 200 22.77 0.03 8.79
N GLY A 201 22.42 1.02 7.95
CA GLY A 201 22.39 0.84 6.49
C GLY A 201 21.05 0.33 5.92
N ILE A 202 20.09 0.01 6.79
CA ILE A 202 18.75 -0.48 6.41
C ILE A 202 17.65 0.35 7.10
N ALA A 203 16.44 0.37 6.52
CA ALA A 203 15.24 0.82 7.20
C ALA A 203 14.61 -0.38 7.91
N ASP A 204 14.83 -0.46 9.22
CA ASP A 204 14.34 -1.53 10.10
C ASP A 204 13.05 -1.14 10.83
N ALA A 205 12.56 -2.02 11.70
CA ALA A 205 11.37 -1.79 12.51
C ALA A 205 11.48 -0.56 13.43
N GLY A 206 12.68 -0.24 13.93
CA GLY A 206 12.91 0.91 14.80
C GLY A 206 12.74 2.21 14.03
N ILE A 207 13.29 2.26 12.82
CA ILE A 207 13.17 3.39 11.90
C ILE A 207 11.72 3.55 11.42
N TRP A 208 11.06 2.46 11.03
CA TRP A 208 9.65 2.52 10.62
C TRP A 208 8.75 3.08 11.71
N ARG A 209 9.03 2.80 12.99
CA ARG A 209 8.28 3.32 14.14
C ARG A 209 8.62 4.78 14.46
N ALA A 210 9.81 5.25 14.08
CA ALA A 210 10.23 6.63 14.29
C ALA A 210 9.64 7.58 13.22
N LEU A 211 9.28 7.03 12.06
CA LEU A 211 8.50 7.66 11.00
C LEU A 211 7.01 7.70 11.41
#